data_AF-A0A838WX76-F1
#
_entry.id   AF-A0A838WX76-F1
#
_cell.length_a   1.000
_cell.length_b   1.000
_cell.length_c   1.000
_cell.angle_alpha   90.00
_cell.angle_beta   90.00
_cell.angle_gamma   90.00
#
_symmetry.space_group_name_H-M   'P 1'
#
loop_
_entity.id
_entity.type
_entity.pdbx_description
1 polymer ?
#
loop_
_entity_poly.entity_id
_entity_poly.type
_entity_poly.pdbx_seq_one_letter_code
_entity_poly.pdbx_strand_id
1 'polypeptide(L)'
;MALSEKEILEIIANFPPEEAAAIIAEPAESTIRRRLEKEKRPFPIISRGKRRYVSSDGRRFGALYSEEEQRDSDSRYWRAGKAVREACQPMTVAEGGIVKRIYEVHGWYQEQDQTKWTAELGDSLTNEELDEHYPDYPYRVGDDCPTQGGGAYRPGYY
;
A
#
# COMPACT_ATOMS: atom_id res chain seq x y z
N MET A 1 10.75 -19.52 4.02
CA MET A 1 10.71 -18.30 4.87
C MET A 1 11.18 -17.17 3.99
N ALA A 2 10.44 -16.07 3.89
CA ALA A 2 10.88 -14.90 3.14
C ALA A 2 12.02 -14.22 3.90
N LEU A 3 13.03 -13.73 3.18
CA LEU A 3 14.14 -12.98 3.75
C LEU A 3 13.63 -11.64 4.30
N SER A 4 14.15 -11.22 5.45
CA SER A 4 13.87 -9.89 5.99
C SER A 4 14.57 -8.79 5.19
N GLU A 5 14.05 -7.57 5.25
CA GLU A 5 14.63 -6.40 4.57
C GLU A 5 16.12 -6.21 4.88
N LYS A 6 16.53 -6.43 6.14
CA LYS A 6 17.93 -6.32 6.55
C LYS A 6 18.80 -7.38 5.88
N GLU A 7 18.33 -8.63 5.82
CA GLU A 7 19.06 -9.73 5.19
C GLU A 7 19.22 -9.48 3.69
N ILE A 8 18.21 -8.90 3.03
CA ILE A 8 18.31 -8.64 1.60
C ILE A 8 19.24 -7.47 1.28
N LEU A 9 19.22 -6.41 2.09
CA LEU A 9 20.19 -5.30 1.94
C LEU A 9 21.63 -5.78 2.16
N GLU A 10 21.85 -6.70 3.09
CA GLU A 10 23.16 -7.34 3.30
C GLU A 10 23.57 -8.19 2.08
N ILE A 11 22.64 -8.89 1.42
CA ILE A 11 22.93 -9.66 0.21
C ILE A 11 23.31 -8.73 -0.96
N ILE A 12 22.54 -7.66 -1.20
CA ILE A 12 22.81 -6.69 -2.28
C ILE A 12 24.19 -6.03 -2.09
N ALA A 13 24.60 -5.77 -0.85
CA ALA A 13 25.88 -5.14 -0.56
C ALA A 13 27.10 -6.05 -0.77
N ASN A 14 26.91 -7.38 -0.73
CA ASN A 14 28.01 -8.35 -0.69
C ASN A 14 28.12 -9.26 -1.92
N PHE A 15 27.10 -9.28 -2.80
CA PHE A 15 27.08 -10.14 -3.98
C PHE A 15 26.95 -9.33 -5.28
N PRO A 16 27.52 -9.82 -6.40
CA PRO A 16 27.22 -9.29 -7.73
C PRO A 16 25.72 -9.34 -8.02
N PRO A 17 25.15 -8.38 -8.79
CA PRO A 17 23.71 -8.29 -9.01
C PRO A 17 23.04 -9.59 -9.47
N GLU A 18 23.69 -10.35 -10.36
CA GLU A 18 23.13 -11.60 -10.90
C GLU A 18 23.09 -12.75 -9.87
N GLU A 19 24.03 -12.77 -8.92
CA GLU A 19 24.06 -13.75 -7.83
C GLU A 19 23.14 -13.34 -6.68
N ALA A 20 23.08 -12.04 -6.37
CA ALA A 20 22.10 -11.50 -5.42
C ALA A 20 20.67 -11.85 -5.88
N ALA A 21 20.36 -11.65 -7.17
CA ALA A 21 19.08 -11.99 -7.76
C ALA A 21 18.69 -13.46 -7.57
N ALA A 22 19.63 -14.38 -7.82
CA ALA A 22 19.42 -15.82 -7.67
C ALA A 22 19.19 -16.24 -6.21
N ILE A 23 19.88 -15.61 -5.25
CA ILE A 23 19.75 -15.89 -3.81
C ILE A 23 18.42 -15.35 -3.26
N ILE A 24 18.04 -14.17 -3.73
CA ILE A 24 16.86 -13.47 -3.23
C ILE A 24 15.58 -14.15 -3.73
N ALA A 25 15.64 -14.80 -4.91
CA ALA A 25 14.53 -15.41 -5.63
C ALA A 25 13.39 -14.40 -5.91
N GLU A 26 12.84 -14.46 -7.12
CA GLU A 26 12.17 -13.35 -7.81
C GLU A 26 11.02 -12.57 -7.13
N PRO A 27 10.35 -12.97 -6.03
CA PRO A 27 9.49 -12.04 -5.29
C PRO A 27 10.26 -11.01 -4.44
N ALA A 28 11.44 -11.30 -3.88
CA ALA A 28 12.07 -10.39 -2.90
C ALA A 28 12.97 -9.30 -3.52
N GLU A 29 13.64 -9.58 -4.64
CA GLU A 29 14.50 -8.59 -5.32
C GLU A 29 13.66 -7.60 -6.11
N SER A 30 12.64 -8.10 -6.83
CA SER A 30 11.64 -7.25 -7.47
C SER A 30 10.94 -6.36 -6.44
N THR A 31 10.59 -6.89 -5.26
CA THR A 31 10.03 -6.11 -4.15
C THR A 31 10.97 -5.00 -3.69
N ILE A 32 12.28 -5.27 -3.53
CA ILE A 32 13.23 -4.23 -3.10
C ILE A 32 13.49 -3.20 -4.20
N ARG A 33 13.68 -3.63 -5.44
CA ARG A 33 13.85 -2.72 -6.57
C ARG A 33 12.64 -1.80 -6.72
N ARG A 34 11.43 -2.35 -6.67
CA ARG A 34 10.19 -1.55 -6.73
C ARG A 34 10.06 -0.64 -5.49
N ARG A 35 10.49 -1.08 -4.30
CA ARG A 35 10.54 -0.24 -3.08
C ARG A 35 11.61 0.85 -3.13
N LEU A 36 12.71 0.66 -3.84
CA LEU A 36 13.70 1.72 -4.07
C LEU A 36 13.18 2.74 -5.08
N GLU A 37 12.42 2.30 -6.10
CA GLU A 37 11.70 3.21 -7.00
C GLU A 37 10.59 4.00 -6.30
N LYS A 38 10.02 3.47 -5.20
CA LYS A 38 9.13 4.19 -4.28
C LYS A 38 9.72 5.53 -3.84
N GLU A 39 11.03 5.65 -3.69
CA GLU A 39 11.67 6.89 -3.25
C GLU A 39 11.53 8.06 -4.26
N LYS A 40 10.98 7.79 -5.45
CA LYS A 40 10.83 8.77 -6.52
C LYS A 40 9.39 9.05 -6.91
N ARG A 41 8.40 8.32 -6.35
CA ARG A 41 6.98 8.42 -6.76
C ARG A 41 6.04 8.41 -5.55
N PRO A 42 5.02 9.28 -5.51
CA PRO A 42 4.04 9.30 -4.43
C PRO A 42 3.04 8.14 -4.59
N PHE A 43 3.00 7.26 -3.59
CA PHE A 43 2.04 6.15 -3.53
C PHE A 43 1.10 6.28 -2.32
N PRO A 44 -0.21 6.02 -2.48
CA PRO A 44 -1.14 5.92 -1.37
C PRO A 44 -1.00 4.55 -0.70
N ILE A 45 -0.51 4.55 0.55
CA ILE A 45 -0.39 3.35 1.39
C ILE A 45 -1.17 3.57 2.67
N ILE A 46 -2.12 2.68 2.93
CA ILE A 46 -3.01 2.71 4.07
C ILE A 46 -2.67 1.54 4.97
N SER A 47 -2.49 1.81 6.26
CA SER A 47 -2.36 0.78 7.28
C SER A 47 -3.62 0.74 8.15
N ARG A 48 -4.21 -0.44 8.27
CA ARG A 48 -5.34 -0.73 9.12
C ARG A 48 -4.87 -1.48 10.35
N GLY A 49 -5.21 -0.93 11.52
CA GLY A 49 -5.07 -1.65 12.77
C GLY A 49 -6.03 -2.83 12.84
N LYS A 50 -5.66 -3.88 13.58
CA LYS A 50 -6.53 -5.05 13.82
C LYS A 50 -7.79 -4.71 14.63
N ARG A 51 -7.81 -3.56 15.31
CA ARG A 51 -8.87 -3.18 16.25
C ARG A 51 -10.02 -2.49 15.52
N ARG A 52 -11.21 -3.07 15.64
CA ARG A 52 -12.47 -2.50 15.12
C ARG A 52 -12.97 -1.41 16.06
N TYR A 53 -13.34 -0.26 15.52
CA TYR A 53 -14.11 0.73 16.26
C TYR A 53 -14.89 1.64 15.31
N VAL A 54 -16.02 2.17 15.81
CA VAL A 54 -16.79 3.21 15.14
C VAL A 54 -16.63 4.48 15.96
N SER A 55 -16.20 5.57 15.34
CA SER A 55 -16.11 6.87 16.03
C SER A 55 -17.49 7.48 16.22
N SER A 56 -17.57 8.48 17.10
CA SER A 56 -18.82 9.19 17.42
C SER A 56 -19.47 9.90 16.23
N ASP A 57 -18.72 10.14 15.16
CA ASP A 57 -19.19 10.71 13.88
C ASP A 57 -19.58 9.62 12.85
N GLY A 58 -19.63 8.35 13.26
CA GLY A 58 -20.07 7.22 12.42
C GLY A 58 -18.98 6.60 11.54
N ARG A 59 -17.74 7.15 11.53
CA ARG A 59 -16.65 6.57 10.74
C ARG A 59 -16.22 5.22 11.30
N ARG A 60 -15.96 4.27 10.40
CA ARG A 60 -15.62 2.89 10.75
C ARG A 60 -14.14 2.64 10.52
N PHE A 61 -13.52 1.92 11.44
CA PHE A 61 -12.10 1.57 11.40
C PHE A 61 -11.89 0.09 11.67
N GLY A 62 -10.86 -0.49 11.05
CA GLY A 62 -10.51 -1.92 11.16
C GLY A 62 -11.08 -2.77 10.02
N ALA A 63 -10.90 -4.10 10.11
CA ALA A 63 -11.47 -5.07 9.18
C ALA A 63 -12.98 -5.25 9.44
N LEU A 64 -13.86 -4.87 8.53
CA LEU A 64 -15.33 -4.82 8.71
C LEU A 64 -16.02 -6.12 8.28
N TYR A 65 -17.34 -6.23 8.50
CA TYR A 65 -18.08 -7.49 8.41
C TYR A 65 -18.49 -7.87 6.99
N SER A 66 -18.59 -6.89 6.08
CA SER A 66 -18.80 -7.12 4.65
C SER A 66 -17.72 -6.44 3.80
N GLU A 67 -17.55 -6.94 2.57
CA GLU A 67 -16.64 -6.37 1.58
C GLU A 67 -17.05 -4.93 1.22
N GLU A 68 -18.35 -4.65 1.13
CA GLU A 68 -18.88 -3.31 0.86
C GLU A 68 -18.50 -2.33 1.98
N GLU A 69 -18.68 -2.73 3.24
CA GLU A 69 -18.30 -1.91 4.38
C GLU A 69 -16.78 -1.68 4.42
N GLN A 70 -16.00 -2.71 4.11
CA GLN A 70 -14.54 -2.60 4.05
C GLN A 70 -14.09 -1.65 2.95
N ARG A 71 -14.69 -1.74 1.77
CA ARG A 71 -14.40 -0.88 0.62
C ARG A 71 -14.75 0.57 0.92
N ASP A 72 -15.92 0.83 1.50
CA ASP A 72 -16.32 2.17 1.92
C ASP A 72 -15.31 2.76 2.91
N SER A 73 -14.96 1.98 3.94
CA SER A 73 -13.91 2.36 4.90
C SER A 73 -12.59 2.66 4.21
N ASP A 74 -12.10 1.77 3.34
CA ASP A 74 -10.83 1.87 2.60
C ASP A 74 -10.80 3.08 1.66
N SER A 75 -11.93 3.52 1.13
CA SER A 75 -11.99 4.67 0.22
C SER A 75 -11.92 6.02 0.93
N ARG A 76 -12.39 6.16 2.17
CA ARG A 76 -12.70 7.48 2.78
C ARG A 76 -11.70 8.02 3.79
N TYR A 77 -11.68 9.35 3.87
CA TYR A 77 -11.06 10.14 4.94
C TYR A 77 -9.53 10.04 5.04
N TRP A 78 -8.85 10.35 3.94
CA TRP A 78 -7.40 10.34 3.81
C TRP A 78 -6.80 11.76 3.79
N ARG A 79 -5.64 11.93 4.40
CA ARG A 79 -4.80 13.12 4.18
C ARG A 79 -3.97 12.91 2.89
N ALA A 80 -4.65 12.84 1.74
CA ALA A 80 -4.01 12.64 0.45
C ALA A 80 -3.44 13.97 -0.07
N GLY A 81 -2.12 14.04 -0.20
CA GLY A 81 -1.45 15.24 -0.67
C GLY A 81 -1.57 15.46 -2.15
N LYS A 82 -1.32 16.70 -2.59
CA LYS A 82 -1.44 17.09 -4.00
C LYS A 82 -0.70 16.11 -4.93
N ALA A 83 0.55 15.76 -4.61
CA ALA A 83 1.34 14.83 -5.41
C ALA A 83 0.73 13.41 -5.48
N VAL A 84 0.17 12.90 -4.37
CA VAL A 84 -0.53 11.60 -4.35
C VAL A 84 -1.80 11.65 -5.20
N ARG A 85 -2.55 12.76 -5.10
CA ARG A 85 -3.79 12.95 -5.85
C ARG A 85 -3.54 13.07 -7.35
N GLU A 86 -2.52 13.83 -7.75
CA GLU A 86 -2.15 14.02 -9.15
C GLU A 86 -1.55 12.76 -9.77
N ALA A 87 -0.77 11.99 -9.02
CA ALA A 87 -0.19 10.75 -9.53
C ALA A 87 -1.21 9.63 -9.72
N CYS A 88 -2.35 9.70 -9.00
CA CYS A 88 -3.50 8.79 -9.08
C CYS A 88 -3.10 7.30 -9.19
N GLN A 89 -2.08 6.91 -8.42
CA GLN A 89 -1.57 5.55 -8.43
C GLN A 89 -2.53 4.60 -7.69
N PRO A 90 -2.47 3.29 -7.95
CA PRO A 90 -3.19 2.30 -7.16
C PRO A 90 -2.92 2.46 -5.65
N MET A 91 -3.88 2.02 -4.84
CA MET A 91 -3.88 2.22 -3.40
C MET A 91 -3.68 0.92 -2.63
N THR A 92 -2.56 0.82 -1.92
CA THR A 92 -2.23 -0.32 -1.06
C THR A 92 -2.94 -0.20 0.28
N VAL A 93 -3.65 -1.25 0.68
CA VAL A 93 -4.23 -1.41 2.02
C VAL A 93 -3.56 -2.59 2.71
N ALA A 94 -2.87 -2.30 3.81
CA ALA A 94 -2.24 -3.27 4.68
C ALA A 94 -3.00 -3.43 6.00
N GLU A 95 -3.08 -4.66 6.50
CA GLU A 95 -3.63 -4.97 7.82
C GLU A 95 -2.58 -5.66 8.68
N GLY A 96 -2.30 -5.07 9.84
CA GLY A 96 -1.33 -5.64 10.78
C GLY A 96 0.07 -5.83 10.19
N GLY A 97 0.48 -5.00 9.24
CA GLY A 97 1.79 -5.04 8.60
C GLY A 97 1.85 -5.88 7.32
N ILE A 98 0.74 -6.45 6.85
CA ILE A 98 0.68 -7.25 5.61
C ILE A 98 -0.26 -6.60 4.60
N VAL A 99 0.16 -6.45 3.35
CA VAL A 99 -0.70 -5.99 2.25
C VAL A 99 -1.83 -6.99 2.04
N LYS A 100 -3.07 -6.53 2.20
CA LYS A 100 -4.26 -7.35 2.00
C LYS A 100 -4.96 -7.08 0.69
N ARG A 101 -4.95 -5.83 0.26
CA ARG A 101 -5.70 -5.36 -0.90
C ARG A 101 -4.94 -4.25 -1.57
N ILE A 102 -5.04 -4.18 -2.89
CA ILE A 102 -4.61 -3.04 -3.68
C ILE A 102 -5.79 -2.69 -4.57
N TYR A 103 -6.22 -1.43 -4.55
CA TYR A 103 -7.34 -0.97 -5.37
C TYR A 103 -6.84 -0.06 -6.48
N GLU A 104 -7.48 -0.13 -7.65
CA GLU A 104 -7.37 0.96 -8.61
C GLU A 104 -7.96 2.25 -8.03
N VAL A 105 -7.41 3.39 -8.43
CA VAL A 105 -7.91 4.71 -8.04
C VAL A 105 -8.15 5.53 -9.30
N HIS A 106 -9.41 5.87 -9.57
CA HIS A 106 -9.80 6.68 -10.72
C HIS A 106 -9.72 8.18 -10.43
N GLY A 107 -9.72 8.56 -9.15
CA GLY A 107 -9.67 9.95 -8.75
C GLY A 107 -9.71 10.17 -7.25
N TRP A 108 -9.67 11.44 -6.87
CA TRP A 108 -9.78 11.89 -5.48
C TRP A 108 -10.76 13.05 -5.39
N TYR A 109 -11.68 12.98 -4.44
CA TYR A 109 -12.66 14.03 -4.20
C TYR A 109 -12.74 14.37 -2.72
N GLN A 110 -13.30 15.54 -2.41
CA GLN A 110 -13.65 15.92 -1.04
C GLN A 110 -15.16 15.93 -0.91
N GLU A 111 -15.65 15.27 0.13
CA GLU A 111 -17.04 15.38 0.53
C GLU A 111 -17.30 16.79 1.11
N GLN A 112 -18.54 17.27 1.03
CA GLN A 112 -18.91 18.58 1.58
C GLN A 112 -18.48 18.68 3.05
N ASP A 113 -17.89 19.82 3.40
CA ASP A 113 -17.41 20.14 4.75
C ASP A 113 -16.32 19.21 5.33
N GLN A 114 -15.68 18.38 4.49
CA GLN A 114 -14.58 17.51 4.91
C GLN A 114 -13.22 18.07 4.51
N THR A 115 -12.27 18.06 5.45
CA THR A 115 -10.86 18.46 5.20
C THR A 115 -10.01 17.32 4.65
N LYS A 116 -10.57 16.11 4.58
CA LYS A 116 -9.91 14.90 4.12
C LYS A 116 -10.46 14.48 2.75
N TRP A 117 -9.67 13.70 2.03
CA TRP A 117 -9.98 13.22 0.69
C TRP A 117 -10.53 11.80 0.73
N THR A 118 -11.43 11.52 -0.20
CA THR A 118 -11.95 10.19 -0.49
C THR A 118 -11.43 9.78 -1.85
N ALA A 119 -10.94 8.54 -1.95
CA ALA A 119 -10.51 7.92 -3.20
C ALA A 119 -11.73 7.37 -3.93
N GLU A 120 -11.84 7.68 -5.22
CA GLU A 120 -12.76 6.99 -6.11
C GLU A 120 -12.12 5.67 -6.53
N LEU A 121 -12.50 4.59 -5.84
CA LEU A 121 -11.91 3.28 -6.05
C LEU A 121 -12.51 2.57 -7.27
N GLY A 122 -11.64 1.97 -8.08
CA GLY A 122 -11.96 0.95 -9.07
C GLY A 122 -11.88 -0.46 -8.46
N ASP A 123 -11.68 -1.47 -9.30
CA ASP A 123 -11.65 -2.86 -8.83
C ASP A 123 -10.44 -3.15 -7.92
N SER A 124 -10.56 -4.21 -7.13
CA SER A 124 -9.42 -4.77 -6.39
C SER A 124 -8.50 -5.47 -7.38
N LEU A 125 -7.23 -5.09 -7.39
CA LEU A 125 -6.23 -5.64 -8.29
C LEU A 125 -5.58 -6.89 -7.67
N THR A 126 -5.50 -7.94 -8.47
CA THR A 126 -4.71 -9.15 -8.22
C THR A 126 -3.22 -8.89 -8.53
N ASN A 127 -2.35 -9.82 -8.11
CA ASN A 127 -0.93 -9.71 -8.43
C ASN A 127 -0.67 -9.81 -9.94
N GLU A 128 -1.44 -10.62 -10.66
CA GLU A 128 -1.32 -10.75 -12.12
C GLU A 128 -1.70 -9.44 -12.81
N GLU A 129 -2.82 -8.81 -12.43
CA GLU A 129 -3.23 -7.50 -12.97
C GLU A 129 -2.24 -6.38 -12.61
N LEU A 130 -1.64 -6.45 -11.42
CA LEU A 130 -0.56 -5.53 -11.04
C LEU A 130 0.69 -5.75 -11.89
N ASP A 131 1.08 -6.99 -12.16
CA ASP A 131 2.23 -7.28 -13.00
C ASP A 131 1.98 -6.86 -14.46
N GLU A 132 0.75 -6.98 -14.96
CA GLU A 132 0.37 -6.59 -16.32
C GLU A 132 0.24 -5.08 -16.50
N HIS A 133 -0.52 -4.41 -15.64
CA HIS A 133 -0.90 -3.00 -15.83
C HIS A 133 -0.03 -2.03 -15.02
N TYR A 134 0.59 -2.51 -13.95
CA TYR A 134 1.38 -1.68 -13.03
C TYR A 134 2.70 -2.39 -12.63
N PRO A 135 3.54 -2.83 -13.59
CA PRO A 135 4.70 -3.69 -13.32
C PRO A 135 5.68 -3.09 -12.30
N ASP A 136 5.79 -1.76 -12.30
CA ASP A 136 6.67 -0.99 -11.41
C ASP A 136 6.03 -0.67 -10.04
N TYR A 137 4.80 -1.12 -9.77
CA TYR A 137 4.13 -0.82 -8.50
C TYR A 137 4.82 -1.53 -7.33
N PRO A 138 5.11 -0.83 -6.21
CA PRO A 138 5.99 -1.32 -5.14
C PRO A 138 5.45 -2.45 -4.26
N TYR A 139 4.19 -2.81 -4.39
CA TYR A 139 3.54 -3.78 -3.52
C TYR A 139 2.77 -4.83 -4.31
N ARG A 140 2.71 -6.03 -3.74
CA ARG A 140 1.82 -7.11 -4.11
C ARG A 140 0.97 -7.51 -2.92
N VAL A 141 -0.17 -8.12 -3.19
CA VAL A 141 -1.01 -8.72 -2.15
C VAL A 141 -0.23 -9.85 -1.48
N GLY A 142 -0.12 -9.79 -0.15
CA GLY A 142 0.68 -10.70 0.66
C GLY A 142 2.01 -10.14 1.13
N ASP A 143 2.51 -9.05 0.53
CA ASP A 143 3.79 -8.45 0.92
C ASP A 143 3.78 -7.91 2.35
N ASP A 144 4.94 -7.91 2.99
CA ASP A 144 5.18 -7.15 4.21
C ASP A 144 5.09 -5.65 3.91
N CYS A 145 4.17 -4.94 4.54
CA CYS A 145 4.06 -3.50 4.44
C CYS A 145 4.73 -2.83 5.64
N PRO A 146 5.82 -2.06 5.45
CA PRO A 146 6.63 -1.50 6.55
C PRO A 146 5.93 -0.38 7.35
N THR A 147 4.62 -0.19 7.18
CA THR A 147 3.87 0.73 8.04
C THR A 147 3.94 0.23 9.48
N GLN A 148 4.68 0.95 10.33
CA GLN A 148 4.96 0.54 11.71
C GLN A 148 3.67 0.26 12.49
N GLY A 149 3.72 -0.76 13.36
CA GLY A 149 2.68 -1.00 14.36
C GLY A 149 2.48 0.25 15.22
N GLY A 150 1.27 0.82 15.19
CA GLY A 150 0.92 2.06 15.92
C GLY A 150 0.99 3.34 15.08
N GLY A 151 1.56 3.29 13.88
CA GLY A 151 1.55 4.39 12.93
C GLY A 151 0.43 4.21 11.90
N ALA A 152 -0.77 4.70 12.21
CA ALA A 152 -1.75 4.90 11.16
C ALA A 152 -1.23 6.03 10.25
N TYR A 153 -1.27 5.80 8.95
CA TYR A 153 -1.11 6.83 7.91
C TYR A 153 0.32 7.36 7.71
N ARG A 154 0.95 6.98 6.59
CA ARG A 154 1.80 7.88 5.81
C ARG A 154 1.62 7.56 4.32
N PRO A 155 0.82 8.34 3.56
CA PRO A 155 1.04 8.42 2.12
C PRO A 155 2.53 8.75 1.94
N GLY A 156 3.22 8.05 1.05
CA GLY A 156 4.68 7.92 1.08
C GLY A 156 5.51 9.21 1.08
N TYR A 157 4.88 10.38 0.95
CA TYR A 157 5.51 11.70 1.05
C TYR A 157 4.60 12.69 1.80
N TYR A 158 4.98 12.96 3.05
CA TYR A 158 4.71 14.18 3.81
C TYR A 158 5.79 14.38 4.87
#